data_AF-A0A7J4NMW6-F1
#
_entry.id   AF-A0A7J4NMW6-F1
#
_cell.length_a   1.000
_cell.length_b   1.000
_cell.length_c   1.000
_cell.angle_alpha   90.00
_cell.angle_beta   90.00
_cell.angle_gamma   90.00
#
_symmetry.space_group_name_H-M   'P 1'
#
loop_
_entity.id
_entity.type
_entity.pdbx_description
1 polymer ?
#
loop_
_entity_poly.entity_id
_entity_poly.type
_entity_poly.pdbx_seq_one_letter_code
_entity_poly.pdbx_strand_id
1 'polypeptide(L)'
;MRASRLTVIFAALLLLITPSTGAVESIGEPSYTTDDWFEYDGYTEQLVASLTDHWESEDDFLGVEVTEREELRVTQLGNQHCTILSWSGDCIKAQITHLVNFTVDWMENTTNYDNDTLNMSISYTGTHWKSRGTAGWEKLDATTLTVTQFSGGGEDNYLEHELSEVTLTRRVGEFPESIRIGESWDVEKSIEITGVERTRENMGLWDENEYNHSTTSQVLNQVTGERVIYYGVASEKSHDTLTVERVDLGNNVTTVDCFIADGFLAHTETWNYGTLELSATLVDFRYYVNEPHETTSYSNWLFPTIFVCLLLIAVLAAGAAWFGLSTIPKTRIEYEGEEEDS
;
A
#
# COMPACT_ATOMS: atom_id res chain seq x y z
N MET A 1 50.26 20.78 30.19
CA MET A 1 49.66 21.62 29.14
C MET A 1 48.16 21.46 29.21
N ARG A 2 47.41 22.52 29.55
CA ARG A 2 45.94 22.49 29.59
C ARG A 2 45.44 22.77 28.18
N ALA A 3 44.91 21.76 27.49
CA ALA A 3 44.11 22.00 26.29
C ALA A 3 42.96 22.93 26.68
N SER A 4 42.80 24.03 25.95
CA SER A 4 41.72 24.98 26.18
C SER A 4 40.38 24.25 26.04
N ARG A 5 39.41 24.54 26.90
CA ARG A 5 38.05 23.97 26.82
C ARG A 5 37.42 24.19 25.42
N LEU A 6 37.82 25.24 24.72
CA LEU A 6 37.46 25.50 23.32
C LEU A 6 37.99 24.45 22.33
N THR A 7 39.17 23.88 22.57
CA THR A 7 39.79 22.87 21.69
C THR A 7 39.11 21.51 21.84
N VAL A 8 38.64 21.18 23.04
CA VAL A 8 37.86 19.95 23.30
C VAL A 8 36.45 20.07 22.72
N ILE A 9 35.82 21.26 22.80
CA ILE A 9 34.51 21.51 22.19
C ILE A 9 34.60 21.51 20.66
N PHE A 10 35.64 22.09 20.06
CA PHE A 10 35.83 22.03 18.60
C PHE A 10 36.14 20.62 18.10
N ALA A 11 36.91 19.82 18.85
CA ALA A 11 37.15 18.41 18.51
C ALA A 11 35.88 17.56 18.67
N ALA A 12 35.02 17.86 19.65
CA ALA A 12 33.72 17.22 19.81
C ALA A 12 32.71 17.65 18.72
N LEU A 13 32.74 18.91 18.26
CA LEU A 13 31.94 19.38 17.14
C LEU A 13 32.40 18.79 15.80
N LEU A 14 33.70 18.55 15.61
CA LEU A 14 34.24 17.90 14.41
C LEU A 14 33.91 16.40 14.36
N LEU A 15 33.71 15.75 15.51
CA LEU A 15 33.26 14.35 15.62
C LEU A 15 31.73 14.20 15.46
N LEU A 16 30.97 15.29 15.50
CA LEU A 16 29.54 15.33 15.17
C LEU A 16 29.27 15.57 13.67
N ILE A 17 30.32 15.76 12.87
CA ILE A 17 30.25 15.64 11.41
C ILE A 17 30.51 14.16 11.10
N THR A 18 29.58 13.29 11.47
CA THR A 18 29.51 12.00 10.79
C THR A 18 29.26 12.32 9.33
N PRO A 19 30.10 11.86 8.38
CA PRO A 19 29.70 11.91 6.98
C PRO A 19 28.34 11.24 6.90
N SER A 20 27.32 11.93 6.36
CA SER A 20 26.14 11.25 5.86
C SER A 20 26.67 10.17 4.92
N THR A 21 26.40 8.93 5.27
CA THR A 21 26.91 7.77 4.56
C THR A 21 26.18 7.64 3.23
N GLY A 22 26.60 8.42 2.24
CA GLY A 22 26.14 8.33 0.86
C GLY A 22 24.98 9.26 0.53
N ALA A 23 25.29 10.48 0.06
CA ALA A 23 24.35 11.24 -0.74
C ALA A 23 23.95 10.41 -1.96
N VAL A 24 22.68 10.07 -2.11
CA VAL A 24 22.17 9.35 -3.29
C VAL A 24 22.00 10.37 -4.41
N GLU A 25 23.09 10.67 -5.11
CA GLU A 25 23.11 11.71 -6.16
C GLU A 25 22.40 11.26 -7.45
N SER A 26 22.37 9.95 -7.70
CA SER A 26 21.68 9.35 -8.85
C SER A 26 21.32 7.90 -8.56
N ILE A 27 20.19 7.46 -9.09
CA ILE A 27 19.72 6.07 -8.97
C ILE A 27 19.85 5.36 -10.33
N GLY A 28 19.77 4.04 -10.36
CA GLY A 28 19.59 3.24 -11.59
C GLY A 28 18.37 2.33 -11.47
N GLU A 29 18.03 1.60 -12.54
CA GLU A 29 17.01 0.55 -12.43
C GLU A 29 17.53 -0.61 -11.56
N PRO A 30 16.81 -1.04 -10.50
CA PRO A 30 17.20 -2.19 -9.69
C PRO A 30 17.17 -3.48 -10.53
N SER A 31 18.07 -4.39 -10.19
CA SER A 31 18.21 -5.68 -10.85
C SER A 31 17.63 -6.78 -9.97
N TYR A 32 16.33 -7.02 -10.09
CA TYR A 32 15.65 -8.07 -9.34
C TYR A 32 16.03 -9.48 -9.82
N THR A 33 16.23 -10.38 -8.87
CA THR A 33 16.36 -11.82 -9.07
C THR A 33 15.11 -12.55 -8.58
N THR A 34 14.94 -13.80 -9.02
CA THR A 34 13.87 -14.65 -8.50
C THR A 34 14.06 -14.85 -7.00
N ASP A 35 12.96 -14.74 -6.26
CA ASP A 35 12.86 -14.81 -4.81
C ASP A 35 13.44 -13.61 -4.05
N ASP A 36 13.91 -12.54 -4.70
CA ASP A 36 14.10 -11.27 -3.97
C ASP A 36 12.77 -10.83 -3.37
N TRP A 37 12.79 -10.30 -2.14
CA TRP A 37 11.56 -9.88 -1.46
C TRP A 37 11.77 -8.65 -0.61
N PHE A 38 10.67 -7.91 -0.42
CA PHE A 38 10.61 -6.63 0.27
C PHE A 38 9.36 -6.61 1.14
N GLU A 39 9.51 -6.26 2.41
CA GLU A 39 8.44 -6.19 3.41
C GLU A 39 8.24 -4.75 3.87
N TYR A 40 6.99 -4.29 3.88
CA TYR A 40 6.61 -2.91 4.13
C TYR A 40 5.62 -2.81 5.29
N ASP A 41 5.91 -1.90 6.22
CA ASP A 41 5.10 -1.52 7.38
C ASP A 41 4.39 -0.18 7.15
N GLY A 42 3.33 0.11 7.91
CA GLY A 42 2.55 1.35 7.86
C GLY A 42 1.22 1.24 7.13
N TYR A 43 1.02 0.19 6.33
CA TYR A 43 -0.24 -0.02 5.61
C TYR A 43 -1.37 -0.44 6.56
N THR A 44 -1.08 -1.35 7.50
CA THR A 44 -2.06 -1.77 8.52
C THR A 44 -2.55 -0.60 9.35
N GLU A 45 -1.67 0.34 9.69
CA GLU A 45 -1.99 1.52 10.48
C GLU A 45 -2.99 2.43 9.76
N GLN A 46 -2.86 2.57 8.44
CA GLN A 46 -3.82 3.33 7.64
C GLN A 46 -5.18 2.64 7.53
N LEU A 47 -5.17 1.31 7.42
CA LEU A 47 -6.40 0.52 7.46
C LEU A 47 -7.10 0.66 8.83
N VAL A 48 -6.36 0.60 9.94
CA VAL A 48 -6.89 0.84 11.28
C VAL A 48 -7.47 2.24 11.42
N ALA A 49 -6.76 3.27 10.93
CA ALA A 49 -7.26 4.64 10.94
C ALA A 49 -8.57 4.76 10.16
N SER A 50 -8.62 4.22 8.94
CA SER A 50 -9.84 4.23 8.12
C SER A 50 -11.01 3.48 8.77
N LEU A 51 -10.74 2.36 9.46
CA LEU A 51 -11.76 1.62 10.20
C LEU A 51 -12.24 2.43 11.42
N THR A 52 -11.32 3.06 12.15
CA THR A 52 -11.62 3.87 13.34
C THR A 52 -12.49 5.07 12.97
N ASP A 53 -12.14 5.81 11.91
CA ASP A 53 -12.89 6.98 11.42
C ASP A 53 -14.34 6.63 11.01
N HIS A 54 -14.63 5.37 10.70
CA HIS A 54 -16.00 4.94 10.39
C HIS A 54 -16.90 4.89 11.63
N TRP A 55 -16.38 4.36 12.73
CA TRP A 55 -17.14 4.16 13.97
C TRP A 55 -16.92 5.25 15.01
N GLU A 56 -15.98 6.18 14.81
CA GLU A 56 -15.72 7.26 15.77
C GLU A 56 -16.94 8.12 16.10
N SER A 57 -17.94 8.14 15.21
CA SER A 57 -19.20 8.88 15.39
C SER A 57 -20.22 8.15 16.26
N GLU A 58 -19.98 6.88 16.60
CA GLU A 58 -20.83 6.10 17.50
C GLU A 58 -20.39 6.33 18.94
N ASP A 59 -21.29 6.87 19.78
CA ASP A 59 -21.00 7.21 21.18
C ASP A 59 -20.49 6.02 22.00
N ASP A 60 -20.82 4.80 21.58
CA ASP A 60 -20.50 3.55 22.26
C ASP A 60 -19.28 2.82 21.71
N PHE A 61 -18.60 3.36 20.69
CA PHE A 61 -17.42 2.74 20.08
C PHE A 61 -16.17 2.87 20.99
N LEU A 62 -15.46 1.76 21.18
CA LEU A 62 -14.25 1.72 22.01
C LEU A 62 -12.95 1.74 21.18
N GLY A 63 -12.94 1.07 20.03
CA GLY A 63 -11.76 1.03 19.17
C GLY A 63 -11.68 -0.17 18.24
N VAL A 64 -10.60 -0.18 17.45
CA VAL A 64 -10.18 -1.30 16.59
C VAL A 64 -8.83 -1.78 17.10
N GLU A 65 -8.73 -3.07 17.44
CA GLU A 65 -7.49 -3.72 17.85
C GLU A 65 -7.00 -4.69 16.77
N VAL A 66 -5.71 -4.61 16.41
CA VAL A 66 -5.07 -5.59 15.51
C VAL A 66 -4.72 -6.84 16.31
N THR A 67 -5.33 -7.97 15.96
CA THR A 67 -5.12 -9.25 16.66
C THR A 67 -4.03 -10.11 16.02
N GLU A 68 -3.90 -10.04 14.69
CA GLU A 68 -2.88 -10.75 13.91
C GLU A 68 -2.56 -9.94 12.66
N ARG A 69 -1.30 -10.00 12.20
CA ARG A 69 -0.88 -9.33 10.96
C ARG A 69 0.25 -10.08 10.26
N GLU A 70 0.22 -10.03 8.95
CA GLU A 70 1.35 -10.28 8.05
C GLU A 70 1.54 -9.02 7.20
N GLU A 71 2.67 -8.35 7.39
CA GLU A 71 2.98 -7.10 6.70
C GLU A 71 3.00 -7.27 5.18
N LEU A 72 2.82 -6.16 4.47
CA LEU A 72 2.76 -6.20 3.02
C LEU A 72 4.09 -6.67 2.46
N ARG A 73 4.06 -7.77 1.71
CA ARG A 73 5.26 -8.38 1.14
C ARG A 73 5.18 -8.43 -0.37
N VAL A 74 6.26 -8.02 -1.03
CA VAL A 74 6.46 -8.12 -2.48
C VAL A 74 7.57 -9.11 -2.74
N THR A 75 7.27 -10.19 -3.47
CA THR A 75 8.23 -11.23 -3.82
C THR A 75 8.40 -11.31 -5.34
N GLN A 76 9.63 -11.19 -5.81
CA GLN A 76 9.99 -11.23 -7.23
C GLN A 76 9.95 -12.68 -7.73
N LEU A 77 9.17 -12.93 -8.78
CA LEU A 77 9.05 -14.25 -9.41
C LEU A 77 9.99 -14.41 -10.62
N GLY A 78 10.74 -13.35 -10.94
CA GLY A 78 11.70 -13.31 -12.05
C GLY A 78 11.09 -12.83 -13.37
N ASN A 79 11.81 -13.12 -14.45
CA ASN A 79 11.46 -12.68 -15.80
C ASN A 79 10.60 -13.73 -16.52
N GLN A 80 9.60 -13.27 -17.25
CA GLN A 80 8.81 -14.10 -18.13
C GLN A 80 8.33 -13.32 -19.36
N HIS A 81 8.01 -14.05 -20.43
CA HIS A 81 7.28 -13.46 -21.54
C HIS A 81 5.84 -13.16 -21.10
N CYS A 82 5.32 -11.98 -21.41
CA CYS A 82 3.94 -11.63 -21.10
C CYS A 82 3.31 -10.74 -22.18
N THR A 83 1.98 -10.71 -22.19
CA THR A 83 1.18 -9.84 -23.04
C THR A 83 0.35 -8.94 -22.14
N ILE A 84 0.50 -7.62 -22.32
CA ILE A 84 -0.24 -6.59 -21.59
C ILE A 84 -0.94 -5.74 -22.64
N LEU A 85 -2.27 -5.81 -22.72
CA LEU A 85 -3.07 -5.20 -23.79
C LEU A 85 -2.55 -5.60 -25.18
N SER A 86 -2.13 -4.63 -26.00
CA SER A 86 -1.58 -4.86 -27.34
C SER A 86 -0.07 -5.10 -27.37
N TRP A 87 0.61 -4.99 -26.22
CA TRP A 87 2.06 -5.16 -26.12
C TRP A 87 2.42 -6.60 -25.71
N SER A 88 3.50 -7.11 -26.27
CA SER A 88 4.05 -8.44 -26.01
C SER A 88 5.57 -8.37 -25.96
N GLY A 89 6.16 -8.95 -24.92
CA GLY A 89 7.59 -8.87 -24.68
C GLY A 89 7.99 -9.47 -23.33
N ASP A 90 9.20 -9.14 -22.88
CA ASP A 90 9.73 -9.62 -21.61
C ASP A 90 9.29 -8.73 -20.46
N CYS A 91 8.84 -9.38 -19.38
CA CYS A 91 8.27 -8.72 -18.21
C CYS A 91 8.92 -9.25 -16.94
N ILE A 92 9.02 -8.38 -15.95
CA ILE A 92 9.28 -8.77 -14.57
C ILE A 92 7.93 -9.10 -13.92
N LYS A 93 7.87 -10.20 -13.17
CA LYS A 93 6.69 -10.62 -12.43
C LYS A 93 6.95 -10.59 -10.93
N ALA A 94 6.00 -10.09 -10.15
CA ALA A 94 6.04 -10.11 -8.70
C ALA A 94 4.71 -10.61 -8.10
N GLN A 95 4.78 -11.26 -6.94
CA GLN A 95 3.64 -11.59 -6.10
C GLN A 95 3.58 -10.64 -4.92
N ILE A 96 2.38 -10.26 -4.51
CA ILE A 96 2.11 -9.35 -3.42
C ILE A 96 1.12 -10.01 -2.48
N THR A 97 1.41 -9.95 -1.18
CA THR A 97 0.55 -10.53 -0.14
C THR A 97 0.45 -9.58 1.04
N HIS A 98 -0.72 -9.54 1.67
CA HIS A 98 -0.94 -8.88 2.94
C HIS A 98 -2.11 -9.58 3.66
N LEU A 99 -2.03 -9.70 4.99
CA LEU A 99 -3.09 -10.27 5.81
C LEU A 99 -3.15 -9.50 7.11
N VAL A 100 -4.35 -9.18 7.57
CA VAL A 100 -4.54 -8.56 8.88
C VAL A 100 -5.89 -8.94 9.45
N ASN A 101 -5.89 -9.23 10.75
CA ASN A 101 -7.07 -9.54 11.53
C ASN A 101 -7.27 -8.46 12.59
N PHE A 102 -8.52 -8.08 12.80
CA PHE A 102 -8.93 -7.06 13.75
C PHE A 102 -10.06 -7.56 14.62
N THR A 103 -10.14 -7.00 15.82
CA THR A 103 -11.33 -7.01 16.65
C THR A 103 -11.82 -5.57 16.79
N VAL A 104 -13.13 -5.39 16.75
CA VAL A 104 -13.82 -4.12 16.88
C VAL A 104 -14.69 -4.21 18.12
N ASP A 105 -14.56 -3.25 19.02
CA ASP A 105 -15.17 -3.28 20.34
C ASP A 105 -16.09 -2.08 20.57
N TRP A 106 -17.22 -2.35 21.22
CA TRP A 106 -18.16 -1.35 21.72
C TRP A 106 -18.32 -1.47 23.23
N MET A 107 -18.91 -0.46 23.86
CA MET A 107 -19.26 -0.46 25.28
C MET A 107 -20.23 -1.60 25.60
N GLU A 108 -20.11 -2.16 26.81
CA GLU A 108 -20.87 -3.31 27.23
C GLU A 108 -22.40 -3.07 27.17
N ASN A 109 -23.12 -3.99 26.55
CA ASN A 109 -24.58 -4.02 26.33
C ASN A 109 -25.13 -2.92 25.42
N THR A 110 -24.36 -2.45 24.43
CA THR A 110 -24.78 -1.37 23.51
C THR A 110 -25.19 -1.87 22.13
N THR A 111 -24.73 -3.06 21.75
CA THR A 111 -24.98 -3.70 20.46
C THR A 111 -25.84 -4.96 20.62
N ASN A 112 -26.23 -5.58 19.50
CA ASN A 112 -26.84 -6.93 19.52
C ASN A 112 -25.79 -8.05 19.46
N TYR A 113 -24.50 -7.71 19.41
CA TYR A 113 -23.44 -8.69 19.27
C TYR A 113 -23.10 -9.30 20.62
N ASP A 114 -22.77 -10.58 20.63
CA ASP A 114 -22.25 -11.22 21.82
C ASP A 114 -20.93 -10.54 22.23
N ASN A 115 -20.85 -10.14 23.51
CA ASN A 115 -19.76 -9.35 24.09
C ASN A 115 -19.52 -7.98 23.45
N ASP A 116 -20.43 -7.47 22.63
CA ASP A 116 -20.27 -6.19 21.92
C ASP A 116 -18.99 -6.15 21.07
N THR A 117 -18.68 -7.28 20.42
CA THR A 117 -17.47 -7.45 19.62
C THR A 117 -17.77 -7.96 18.22
N LEU A 118 -16.92 -7.56 17.27
CA LEU A 118 -16.92 -8.05 15.89
C LEU A 118 -15.48 -8.37 15.48
N ASN A 119 -15.29 -9.48 14.77
CA ASN A 119 -14.00 -9.87 14.23
C ASN A 119 -13.98 -9.66 12.72
N MET A 120 -12.89 -9.09 12.21
CA MET A 120 -12.68 -8.86 10.79
C MET A 120 -11.34 -9.41 10.36
N SER A 121 -11.29 -10.01 9.17
CA SER A 121 -10.06 -10.43 8.50
C SER A 121 -10.03 -9.84 7.11
N ILE A 122 -8.92 -9.19 6.76
CA ILE A 122 -8.68 -8.64 5.43
C ILE A 122 -7.44 -9.32 4.87
N SER A 123 -7.60 -10.00 3.74
CA SER A 123 -6.51 -10.62 3.00
C SER A 123 -6.41 -10.04 1.61
N TYR A 124 -5.18 -9.81 1.16
CA TYR A 124 -4.88 -9.31 -0.17
C TYR A 124 -3.86 -10.22 -0.84
N THR A 125 -4.12 -10.59 -2.09
CA THR A 125 -3.14 -11.26 -2.95
C THR A 125 -3.16 -10.62 -4.34
N GLY A 126 -1.99 -10.23 -4.82
CA GLY A 126 -1.81 -9.63 -6.13
C GLY A 126 -0.68 -10.28 -6.91
N THR A 127 -0.82 -10.32 -8.23
CA THR A 127 0.27 -10.60 -9.15
C THR A 127 0.48 -9.39 -10.05
N HIS A 128 1.71 -8.89 -10.07
CA HIS A 128 2.09 -7.74 -10.88
C HIS A 128 3.01 -8.17 -12.02
N TRP A 129 2.81 -7.58 -13.20
CA TRP A 129 3.68 -7.70 -14.35
C TRP A 129 4.09 -6.32 -14.83
N LYS A 130 5.37 -6.15 -15.12
CA LYS A 130 5.92 -4.92 -15.70
C LYS A 130 6.73 -5.24 -16.94
N SER A 131 6.46 -4.54 -18.05
CA SER A 131 7.33 -4.59 -19.23
C SER A 131 8.75 -4.13 -18.89
N ARG A 132 9.76 -4.84 -19.38
CA ARG A 132 11.15 -4.37 -19.31
C ARG A 132 11.41 -3.25 -20.32
N GLY A 133 12.40 -2.41 -20.04
CA GLY A 133 12.78 -1.33 -20.95
C GLY A 133 11.78 -0.16 -20.93
N THR A 134 11.79 0.68 -21.96
CA THR A 134 10.97 1.91 -22.03
C THR A 134 9.50 1.70 -22.36
N ALA A 135 9.03 0.45 -22.50
CA ALA A 135 7.73 0.17 -23.09
C ALA A 135 6.54 0.67 -22.24
N GLY A 136 6.67 0.74 -20.92
CA GLY A 136 5.71 1.37 -20.02
C GLY A 136 4.38 0.67 -19.84
N TRP A 137 4.35 -0.65 -19.94
CA TRP A 137 3.15 -1.45 -19.73
C TRP A 137 3.22 -2.18 -18.39
N GLU A 138 2.09 -2.13 -17.67
CA GLU A 138 1.91 -2.83 -16.40
C GLU A 138 0.55 -3.52 -16.35
N LYS A 139 0.53 -4.69 -15.70
CA LYS A 139 -0.68 -5.40 -15.33
C LYS A 139 -0.63 -5.69 -13.83
N LEU A 140 -1.72 -5.44 -13.13
CA LEU A 140 -1.99 -5.98 -11.81
C LEU A 140 -3.24 -6.85 -11.89
N ASP A 141 -3.18 -8.02 -11.29
CA ASP A 141 -4.29 -8.96 -11.16
C ASP A 141 -4.38 -9.31 -9.67
N ALA A 142 -5.42 -8.85 -9.01
CA ALA A 142 -5.49 -8.81 -7.56
C ALA A 142 -6.85 -9.24 -7.02
N THR A 143 -6.83 -9.86 -5.85
CA THR A 143 -8.02 -10.23 -5.09
C THR A 143 -7.86 -9.75 -3.65
N THR A 144 -8.87 -9.04 -3.17
CA THR A 144 -9.05 -8.70 -1.76
C THR A 144 -10.23 -9.49 -1.22
N LEU A 145 -10.08 -10.14 -0.08
CA LEU A 145 -11.16 -10.82 0.62
C LEU A 145 -11.26 -10.25 2.03
N THR A 146 -12.43 -9.69 2.34
CA THR A 146 -12.82 -9.24 3.66
C THR A 146 -13.83 -10.22 4.24
N VAL A 147 -13.53 -10.78 5.40
CA VAL A 147 -14.42 -11.66 6.15
C VAL A 147 -14.74 -10.97 7.47
N THR A 148 -16.02 -10.75 7.70
CA THR A 148 -16.53 -10.20 8.96
C THR A 148 -17.35 -11.26 9.68
N GLN A 149 -17.01 -11.51 10.93
CA GLN A 149 -17.67 -12.48 11.80
C GLN A 149 -18.18 -11.79 13.06
N PHE A 150 -19.44 -12.06 13.39
CA PHE A 150 -20.06 -11.60 14.63
C PHE A 150 -21.09 -12.63 15.09
N SER A 151 -21.30 -12.72 16.40
CA SER A 151 -22.32 -13.59 16.99
C SER A 151 -23.41 -12.73 17.61
N GLY A 152 -24.65 -13.17 17.61
CA GLY A 152 -25.75 -12.45 18.24
C GLY A 152 -27.07 -13.21 18.14
N GLY A 153 -27.91 -13.11 19.17
CA GLY A 153 -29.20 -13.82 19.21
C GLY A 153 -29.09 -15.36 19.22
N GLY A 154 -27.91 -15.89 19.55
CA GLY A 154 -27.62 -17.34 19.58
C GLY A 154 -27.13 -17.93 18.26
N GLU A 155 -26.83 -17.09 17.25
CA GLU A 155 -26.31 -17.51 15.96
C GLU A 155 -24.98 -16.83 15.63
N ASP A 156 -24.09 -17.56 14.97
CA ASP A 156 -22.85 -17.02 14.39
C ASP A 156 -23.15 -16.55 12.97
N ASN A 157 -22.76 -15.32 12.65
CA ASN A 157 -22.95 -14.70 11.36
C ASN A 157 -21.61 -14.42 10.68
N TYR A 158 -21.60 -14.62 9.36
CA TYR A 158 -20.47 -14.40 8.49
C TYR A 158 -20.91 -13.54 7.32
N LEU A 159 -20.20 -12.44 7.11
CA LEU A 159 -20.31 -11.63 5.91
C LEU A 159 -18.97 -11.68 5.18
N GLU A 160 -19.02 -12.09 3.91
CA GLU A 160 -17.85 -12.17 3.06
C GLU A 160 -18.01 -11.21 1.90
N HIS A 161 -16.98 -10.41 1.67
CA HIS A 161 -16.85 -9.51 0.53
C HIS A 161 -15.54 -9.83 -0.20
N GLU A 162 -15.64 -10.17 -1.48
CA GLU A 162 -14.50 -10.46 -2.34
C GLU A 162 -14.47 -9.45 -3.49
N LEU A 163 -13.32 -8.83 -3.69
CA LEU A 163 -13.08 -7.89 -4.77
C LEU A 163 -11.92 -8.39 -5.62
N SER A 164 -12.21 -8.78 -6.85
CA SER A 164 -11.21 -9.21 -7.82
C SER A 164 -11.07 -8.17 -8.93
N GLU A 165 -9.87 -7.60 -9.11
CA GLU A 165 -9.59 -6.57 -10.10
C GLU A 165 -8.41 -6.92 -11.00
N VAL A 166 -8.56 -6.58 -12.28
CA VAL A 166 -7.47 -6.52 -13.24
C VAL A 166 -7.27 -5.07 -13.66
N THR A 167 -6.11 -4.52 -13.32
CA THR A 167 -5.69 -3.18 -13.72
C THR A 167 -4.60 -3.25 -14.78
N LEU A 168 -4.82 -2.60 -15.91
CA LEU A 168 -3.88 -2.46 -17.01
C LEU A 168 -3.46 -1.01 -17.10
N THR A 169 -2.17 -0.74 -16.94
CA THR A 169 -1.61 0.62 -16.98
C THR A 169 -0.66 0.76 -18.15
N ARG A 170 -0.77 1.88 -18.86
CA ARG A 170 0.16 2.30 -19.91
C ARG A 170 0.69 3.68 -19.59
N ARG A 171 2.01 3.86 -19.62
CA ARG A 171 2.66 5.17 -19.52
C ARG A 171 3.42 5.48 -20.81
N VAL A 172 3.15 6.66 -21.38
CA VAL A 172 3.76 7.13 -22.63
C VAL A 172 4.42 8.48 -22.37
N GLY A 173 5.72 8.57 -22.65
CA GLY A 173 6.49 9.80 -22.46
C GLY A 173 8.00 9.53 -22.58
N GLU A 174 8.79 10.58 -22.38
CA GLU A 174 10.25 10.47 -22.30
C GLU A 174 10.64 10.16 -20.85
N PHE A 175 11.21 8.96 -20.64
CA PHE A 175 11.71 8.54 -19.33
C PHE A 175 13.20 8.87 -19.24
N PRO A 176 13.65 9.48 -18.14
CA PRO A 176 15.08 9.70 -17.94
C PRO A 176 15.81 8.35 -17.83
N GLU A 177 17.06 8.28 -18.28
CA GLU A 177 17.91 7.08 -18.10
C GLU A 177 18.44 6.98 -16.66
N SER A 178 18.69 8.12 -16.02
CA SER A 178 19.08 8.29 -14.62
C SER A 178 18.25 9.39 -14.00
N ILE A 179 17.79 9.22 -12.77
CA ILE A 179 17.10 10.26 -12.00
C ILE A 179 18.12 11.00 -11.13
N ARG A 180 18.10 12.32 -11.20
CA ARG A 180 18.98 13.22 -10.43
C ARG A 180 18.19 14.37 -9.82
N ILE A 181 18.71 14.91 -8.72
CA ILE A 181 18.11 16.05 -8.03
C ILE A 181 17.86 17.21 -9.00
N GLY A 182 16.63 17.72 -9.02
CA GLY A 182 16.22 18.84 -9.87
C GLY A 182 15.74 18.44 -11.28
N GLU A 183 15.75 17.16 -11.64
CA GLU A 183 15.12 16.68 -12.87
C GLU A 183 13.59 16.60 -12.73
N SER A 184 12.90 16.75 -13.86
CA SER A 184 11.46 16.60 -13.98
C SER A 184 11.09 16.11 -15.36
N TRP A 185 10.05 15.29 -15.46
CA TRP A 185 9.49 14.83 -16.73
C TRP A 185 8.00 14.54 -16.57
N ASP A 186 7.27 14.62 -17.67
CA ASP A 186 5.85 14.31 -17.75
C ASP A 186 5.59 13.06 -18.57
N VAL A 187 4.53 12.33 -18.18
CA VAL A 187 4.06 11.16 -18.91
C VAL A 187 2.55 11.18 -18.99
N GLU A 188 2.02 10.73 -20.12
CA GLU A 188 0.61 10.36 -20.23
C GLU A 188 0.42 8.98 -19.60
N LYS A 189 -0.54 8.87 -18.67
CA LYS A 189 -0.92 7.62 -18.00
C LYS A 189 -2.33 7.25 -18.41
N SER A 190 -2.50 6.06 -18.97
CA SER A 190 -3.81 5.44 -19.17
C SER A 190 -3.96 4.24 -18.26
N ILE A 191 -5.12 4.11 -17.63
CA ILE A 191 -5.47 2.99 -16.75
C ILE A 191 -6.80 2.42 -17.23
N GLU A 192 -6.86 1.10 -17.37
CA GLU A 192 -8.09 0.33 -17.58
C GLU A 192 -8.24 -0.64 -16.41
N ILE A 193 -9.38 -0.58 -15.72
CA ILE A 193 -9.71 -1.43 -14.59
C ILE A 193 -10.95 -2.23 -14.95
N THR A 194 -10.90 -3.53 -14.72
CA THR A 194 -12.06 -4.42 -14.78
C THR A 194 -12.14 -5.16 -13.46
N GLY A 195 -13.28 -5.09 -12.80
CA GLY A 195 -13.48 -5.64 -11.47
C GLY A 195 -14.74 -6.48 -11.36
N VAL A 196 -14.68 -7.46 -10.47
CA VAL A 196 -15.82 -8.26 -10.01
C VAL A 196 -15.87 -8.14 -8.50
N GLU A 197 -16.98 -7.61 -8.01
CA GLU A 197 -17.32 -7.53 -6.60
C GLU A 197 -18.31 -8.64 -6.28
N ARG A 198 -18.04 -9.40 -5.22
CA ARG A 198 -18.89 -10.51 -4.79
C ARG A 198 -19.16 -10.43 -3.31
N THR A 199 -20.40 -10.64 -2.93
CA THR A 199 -20.81 -10.60 -1.51
C THR A 199 -21.67 -11.79 -1.17
N ARG A 200 -21.49 -12.37 0.01
CA ARG A 200 -22.41 -13.39 0.52
C ARG A 200 -22.50 -13.33 2.03
N GLU A 201 -23.65 -13.77 2.51
CA GLU A 201 -23.95 -13.92 3.93
C GLU A 201 -24.05 -15.40 4.27
N ASN A 202 -23.49 -15.81 5.42
CA ASN A 202 -23.64 -17.13 6.02
C ASN A 202 -23.39 -18.29 5.05
N MET A 203 -22.31 -18.18 4.26
CA MET A 203 -21.92 -19.15 3.22
C MET A 203 -23.01 -19.41 2.16
N GLY A 204 -23.93 -18.47 2.00
CA GLY A 204 -24.98 -18.48 0.98
C GLY A 204 -24.44 -18.33 -0.44
N LEU A 205 -25.34 -18.03 -1.38
CA LEU A 205 -24.96 -17.73 -2.75
C LEU A 205 -24.26 -16.36 -2.83
N TRP A 206 -23.28 -16.26 -3.72
CA TRP A 206 -22.66 -14.99 -4.06
C TRP A 206 -23.64 -14.11 -4.84
N ASP A 207 -23.81 -12.88 -4.40
CA ASP A 207 -24.30 -11.78 -5.23
C ASP A 207 -23.08 -11.14 -5.89
N GLU A 208 -23.15 -10.90 -7.20
CA GLU A 208 -22.00 -10.53 -8.02
C GLU A 208 -22.32 -9.27 -8.84
N ASN A 209 -21.41 -8.31 -8.81
CA ASN A 209 -21.48 -7.09 -9.60
C ASN A 209 -20.16 -6.89 -10.37
N GLU A 210 -20.27 -6.68 -11.67
CA GLU A 210 -19.12 -6.42 -12.54
C GLU A 210 -19.05 -4.94 -12.87
N TYR A 211 -17.84 -4.39 -12.94
CA TYR A 211 -17.63 -3.02 -13.39
C TYR A 211 -16.38 -2.90 -14.25
N ASN A 212 -16.38 -1.86 -15.07
CA ASN A 212 -15.24 -1.46 -15.85
C ASN A 212 -15.08 0.06 -15.80
N HIS A 213 -13.84 0.50 -15.65
CA HIS A 213 -13.49 1.90 -15.66
C HIS A 213 -12.21 2.13 -16.46
N SER A 214 -12.12 3.29 -17.11
CA SER A 214 -10.90 3.68 -17.80
C SER A 214 -10.68 5.17 -17.61
N THR A 215 -9.44 5.54 -17.34
CA THR A 215 -9.04 6.94 -17.16
C THR A 215 -7.72 7.20 -17.89
N THR A 216 -7.56 8.44 -18.34
CA THR A 216 -6.30 8.94 -18.91
C THR A 216 -5.98 10.28 -18.26
N SER A 217 -4.77 10.41 -17.75
CA SER A 217 -4.29 11.61 -17.07
C SER A 217 -2.85 11.94 -17.46
N GLN A 218 -2.43 13.17 -17.17
CA GLN A 218 -1.04 13.61 -17.27
C GLN A 218 -0.41 13.54 -15.88
N VAL A 219 0.77 12.92 -15.79
CA VAL A 219 1.51 12.76 -14.54
C VAL A 219 2.81 13.54 -14.65
N LEU A 220 2.96 14.55 -13.80
CA LEU A 220 4.21 15.28 -13.64
C LEU A 220 5.05 14.59 -12.57
N ASN A 221 6.31 14.32 -12.88
CA ASN A 221 7.26 13.74 -11.94
C ASN A 221 8.39 14.75 -11.69
N GLN A 222 8.80 14.90 -10.44
CA GLN A 222 9.86 15.82 -10.04
C GLN A 222 10.73 15.22 -8.96
N VAL A 223 12.05 15.31 -9.13
CA VAL A 223 13.02 14.90 -8.12
C VAL A 223 13.23 16.03 -7.14
N THR A 224 12.67 15.89 -5.94
CA THR A 224 12.60 16.99 -4.97
C THR A 224 13.86 17.10 -4.11
N GLY A 225 14.62 16.01 -3.97
CA GLY A 225 15.89 16.01 -3.25
C GLY A 225 16.13 14.72 -2.48
N GLU A 226 16.97 14.79 -1.45
CA GLU A 226 17.29 13.67 -0.58
C GLU A 226 16.38 13.68 0.66
N ARG A 227 15.98 12.49 1.11
CA ARG A 227 15.25 12.30 2.37
C ARG A 227 15.84 11.10 3.11
N VAL A 228 16.04 11.25 4.42
CA VAL A 228 16.37 10.11 5.28
C VAL A 228 15.07 9.53 5.79
N ILE A 229 14.86 8.24 5.53
CA ILE A 229 13.70 7.49 6.01
C ILE A 229 14.12 6.67 7.22
N TYR A 230 13.53 6.93 8.37
CA TYR A 230 13.81 6.19 9.59
C TYR A 230 12.78 5.08 9.80
N TYR A 231 13.24 3.92 10.27
CA TYR A 231 12.40 2.73 10.48
C TYR A 231 12.95 1.88 11.64
N GLY A 232 12.18 0.87 12.07
CA GLY A 232 12.50 0.02 13.23
C GLY A 232 11.85 0.48 14.54
N VAL A 233 12.04 -0.31 15.60
CA VAL A 233 11.46 -0.06 16.92
C VAL A 233 12.15 1.15 17.57
N ALA A 234 11.50 2.30 17.45
CA ALA A 234 12.00 3.63 17.83
C ALA A 234 12.96 4.28 16.82
N SER A 235 12.78 4.00 15.53
CA SER A 235 13.44 4.74 14.43
C SER A 235 14.97 4.65 14.45
N GLU A 236 15.49 3.50 14.88
CA GLU A 236 16.91 3.21 15.08
C GLU A 236 17.66 2.83 13.79
N LYS A 237 16.93 2.49 12.72
CA LYS A 237 17.49 2.22 11.38
C LYS A 237 17.11 3.35 10.43
N SER A 238 17.86 3.48 9.33
CA SER A 238 17.58 4.48 8.32
C SER A 238 17.96 4.05 6.90
N HIS A 239 17.22 4.57 5.92
CA HIS A 239 17.56 4.56 4.51
C HIS A 239 17.88 5.98 4.04
N ASP A 240 19.04 6.15 3.41
CA ASP A 240 19.34 7.34 2.61
C ASP A 240 18.67 7.19 1.25
N THR A 241 17.83 8.15 0.88
CA THR A 241 16.96 8.03 -0.30
C THR A 241 16.96 9.28 -1.17
N LEU A 242 16.65 9.08 -2.44
CA LEU A 242 16.26 10.13 -3.36
C LEU A 242 14.74 10.17 -3.46
N THR A 243 14.16 11.35 -3.29
CA THR A 243 12.72 11.57 -3.29
C THR A 243 12.24 12.04 -4.65
N VAL A 244 11.19 11.38 -5.15
CA VAL A 244 10.45 11.79 -6.33
C VAL A 244 9.01 12.06 -5.95
N GLU A 245 8.54 13.25 -6.25
CA GLU A 245 7.14 13.64 -6.16
C GLU A 245 6.47 13.41 -7.51
N ARG A 246 5.26 12.86 -7.48
CA ARG A 246 4.42 12.61 -8.65
C ARG A 246 3.06 13.24 -8.44
N VAL A 247 2.62 14.04 -9.38
CA VAL A 247 1.32 14.70 -9.34
C VAL A 247 0.49 14.25 -10.54
N ASP A 248 -0.60 13.53 -10.27
CA ASP A 248 -1.62 13.23 -11.27
C ASP A 248 -2.52 14.46 -11.44
N LEU A 249 -2.32 15.17 -12.55
CA LEU A 249 -3.01 16.43 -12.85
C LEU A 249 -4.51 16.24 -13.14
N GLY A 250 -4.95 15.01 -13.41
CA GLY A 250 -6.35 14.70 -13.67
C GLY A 250 -7.15 14.43 -12.39
N ASN A 251 -6.52 13.81 -11.39
CA ASN A 251 -7.20 13.30 -10.20
C ASN A 251 -6.82 14.01 -8.89
N ASN A 252 -5.91 15.01 -8.94
CA ASN A 252 -5.39 15.71 -7.76
C ASN A 252 -4.80 14.76 -6.70
N VAL A 253 -4.18 13.69 -7.19
CA VAL A 253 -3.46 12.70 -6.39
C VAL A 253 -1.98 13.03 -6.44
N THR A 254 -1.36 13.15 -5.28
CA THR A 254 0.08 13.34 -5.14
C THR A 254 0.70 12.13 -4.48
N THR A 255 1.74 11.57 -5.08
CA THR A 255 2.50 10.46 -4.49
C THR A 255 3.94 10.88 -4.29
N VAL A 256 4.48 10.65 -3.09
CA VAL A 256 5.87 10.95 -2.74
C VAL A 256 6.59 9.64 -2.51
N ASP A 257 7.63 9.40 -3.30
CA ASP A 257 8.34 8.12 -3.32
C ASP A 257 9.81 8.32 -3.00
N CYS A 258 10.32 7.50 -2.11
CA CYS A 258 11.69 7.57 -1.65
C CYS A 258 12.40 6.28 -2.05
N PHE A 259 13.40 6.39 -2.92
CA PHE A 259 14.14 5.25 -3.46
C PHE A 259 15.54 5.19 -2.85
N ILE A 260 16.01 3.99 -2.51
CA ILE A 260 17.40 3.82 -2.08
C ILE A 260 18.36 3.87 -3.28
N ALA A 261 19.66 3.92 -3.01
CA ALA A 261 20.70 3.94 -4.06
C ALA A 261 20.59 2.80 -5.09
N ASP A 262 20.20 1.60 -4.65
CA ASP A 262 20.00 0.45 -5.56
C ASP A 262 18.72 0.54 -6.40
N GLY A 263 17.86 1.54 -6.13
CA GLY A 263 16.70 1.90 -6.94
C GLY A 263 15.38 1.22 -6.60
N PHE A 264 15.32 0.42 -5.55
CA PHE A 264 14.04 -0.05 -5.00
C PHE A 264 13.45 0.93 -3.98
N LEU A 265 12.14 0.81 -3.77
CA LEU A 265 11.34 1.71 -2.95
C LEU A 265 11.65 1.50 -1.46
N ALA A 266 12.05 2.55 -0.78
CA ALA A 266 12.23 2.58 0.67
C ALA A 266 10.97 3.05 1.39
N HIS A 267 10.23 3.99 0.78
CA HIS A 267 9.05 4.58 1.39
C HIS A 267 8.15 5.22 0.33
N THR A 268 6.84 5.22 0.58
CA THR A 268 5.86 5.90 -0.26
C THR A 268 4.71 6.46 0.56
N GLU A 269 4.22 7.62 0.15
CA GLU A 269 3.03 8.27 0.67
C GLU A 269 2.12 8.64 -0.51
N THR A 270 0.83 8.29 -0.45
CA THR A 270 -0.17 8.81 -1.41
C THR A 270 -1.15 9.72 -0.70
N TRP A 271 -1.34 10.90 -1.27
CA TRP A 271 -2.23 11.94 -0.82
C TRP A 271 -3.31 12.19 -1.86
N ASN A 272 -4.57 12.19 -1.44
CA ASN A 272 -5.71 12.49 -2.28
C ASN A 272 -6.47 13.67 -1.69
N TYR A 273 -6.58 14.77 -2.45
CA TYR A 273 -7.14 16.05 -1.95
C TYR A 273 -6.54 16.54 -0.61
N GLY A 274 -5.29 16.18 -0.33
CA GLY A 274 -4.59 16.54 0.92
C GLY A 274 -4.82 15.60 2.09
N THR A 275 -5.61 14.54 1.93
CA THR A 275 -5.74 13.44 2.89
C THR A 275 -4.73 12.34 2.56
N LEU A 276 -3.98 11.88 3.56
CA LEU A 276 -3.06 10.76 3.40
C LEU A 276 -3.86 9.45 3.34
N GLU A 277 -3.83 8.77 2.20
CA GLU A 277 -4.57 7.51 1.99
C GLU A 277 -3.66 6.28 2.11
N LEU A 278 -2.36 6.46 1.94
CA LEU A 278 -1.37 5.38 1.98
C LEU A 278 -0.07 5.90 2.54
N SER A 279 0.53 5.13 3.46
CA SER A 279 1.92 5.28 3.87
C SER A 279 2.52 3.90 4.04
N ALA A 280 3.66 3.63 3.41
CA ALA A 280 4.34 2.36 3.54
C ALA A 280 5.86 2.55 3.59
N THR A 281 6.54 1.88 4.51
CA THR A 281 7.98 1.98 4.74
C THR A 281 8.61 0.60 4.71
N LEU A 282 9.68 0.44 3.95
CA LEU A 282 10.45 -0.78 3.88
C LEU A 282 11.08 -1.08 5.24
N VAL A 283 10.81 -2.26 5.80
CA VAL A 283 11.30 -2.68 7.13
C VAL A 283 12.24 -3.86 7.08
N ASP A 284 12.07 -4.74 6.09
CA ASP A 284 12.96 -5.87 5.85
C ASP A 284 13.01 -6.23 4.37
N PHE A 285 14.11 -6.82 3.92
CA PHE A 285 14.26 -7.25 2.54
C PHE A 285 15.36 -8.29 2.37
N ARG A 286 15.25 -9.05 1.28
CA ARG A 286 16.34 -9.85 0.72
C ARG A 286 16.56 -9.44 -0.73
N TYR A 287 17.77 -8.98 -0.99
CA TYR A 287 18.22 -8.53 -2.31
C TYR A 287 19.62 -9.07 -2.60
N TYR A 288 19.75 -9.97 -3.57
CA TYR A 288 21.04 -10.62 -3.90
C TYR A 288 21.86 -9.82 -4.92
N VAL A 289 22.82 -9.02 -4.44
CA VAL A 289 23.68 -8.15 -5.28
C VAL A 289 24.81 -8.88 -6.04
N ASN A 290 25.05 -10.17 -5.77
CA ASN A 290 26.29 -10.87 -6.18
C ASN A 290 26.19 -11.79 -7.41
N GLU A 291 25.08 -11.80 -8.14
CA GLU A 291 25.06 -12.44 -9.46
C GLU A 291 25.44 -11.43 -10.56
N PRO A 292 26.30 -11.81 -11.54
CA PRO A 292 26.65 -10.92 -12.63
C PRO A 292 25.42 -10.63 -13.49
N HIS A 293 24.88 -9.42 -13.38
CA HIS A 293 23.77 -8.96 -14.20
C HIS A 293 24.30 -8.22 -15.43
N GLU A 294 23.87 -8.64 -16.62
CA GLU A 294 24.03 -7.84 -17.83
C GLU A 294 23.04 -6.66 -17.74
N THR A 295 23.51 -5.53 -17.19
CA THR A 295 22.83 -4.25 -17.24
C THR A 295 22.59 -3.85 -18.69
N THR A 296 21.41 -4.15 -19.20
CA THR A 296 20.87 -3.52 -20.41
C THR A 296 19.97 -2.37 -19.96
N SER A 297 20.63 -1.31 -19.50
CA SER A 297 20.05 -0.02 -19.13
C SER A 297 19.43 0.65 -20.35
N TYR A 298 18.09 0.58 -20.49
CA TYR A 298 17.28 1.44 -21.36
C TYR A 298 15.81 1.46 -20.89
N SER A 299 15.53 1.74 -19.60
CA SER A 299 14.26 1.36 -18.97
C SER A 299 13.35 2.50 -18.53
N ASN A 300 12.04 2.33 -18.72
CA ASN A 300 10.98 3.12 -18.10
C ASN A 300 11.06 2.81 -16.61
N TRP A 301 11.68 3.75 -15.90
CA TRP A 301 12.08 3.63 -14.52
C TRP A 301 11.01 2.99 -13.66
N LEU A 302 11.46 2.15 -12.72
CA LEU A 302 10.65 1.56 -11.66
C LEU A 302 10.11 2.66 -10.73
N PHE A 303 9.19 3.46 -11.24
CA PHE A 303 8.15 4.10 -10.47
C PHE A 303 7.11 3.02 -10.15
N PRO A 304 7.47 2.05 -9.29
CA PRO A 304 7.39 0.64 -9.60
C PRO A 304 5.96 0.15 -9.52
N THR A 305 5.76 -1.02 -10.13
CA THR A 305 4.97 -2.16 -9.64
C THR A 305 4.26 -1.99 -8.29
N ILE A 306 4.94 -1.52 -7.25
CA ILE A 306 4.40 -1.31 -5.90
C ILE A 306 3.33 -0.20 -5.83
N PHE A 307 3.35 0.84 -6.66
CA PHE A 307 2.41 1.97 -6.55
C PHE A 307 1.02 1.69 -7.10
N VAL A 308 0.93 1.03 -8.26
CA VAL A 308 -0.36 0.55 -8.76
C VAL A 308 -0.95 -0.43 -7.75
N CYS A 309 -0.09 -1.21 -7.10
CA CYS A 309 -0.52 -2.17 -6.10
C CYS A 309 -1.00 -1.52 -4.82
N LEU A 310 -0.20 -0.66 -4.16
CA LEU A 310 -0.58 -0.07 -2.88
C LEU A 310 -1.78 0.89 -2.97
N LEU A 311 -1.91 1.63 -4.08
CA LEU A 311 -3.00 2.59 -4.26
C LEU A 311 -4.33 1.86 -4.56
N LEU A 312 -4.29 0.71 -5.25
CA LEU A 312 -5.46 -0.15 -5.40
C LEU A 312 -5.75 -0.92 -4.11
N ILE A 313 -4.75 -1.50 -3.43
CA ILE A 313 -4.94 -2.20 -2.15
C ILE A 313 -5.65 -1.30 -1.13
N ALA A 314 -5.25 -0.03 -0.98
CA ALA A 314 -5.89 0.92 -0.08
C ALA A 314 -7.36 1.21 -0.44
N VAL A 315 -7.65 1.48 -1.72
CA VAL A 315 -9.02 1.77 -2.20
C VAL A 315 -9.91 0.53 -2.14
N LEU A 316 -9.37 -0.65 -2.45
CA LEU A 316 -10.09 -1.93 -2.47
C LEU A 316 -10.33 -2.46 -1.06
N ALA A 317 -9.36 -2.36 -0.16
CA ALA A 317 -9.54 -2.74 1.24
C ALA A 317 -10.49 -1.79 1.96
N ALA A 318 -10.40 -0.47 1.71
CA ALA A 318 -11.34 0.50 2.26
C ALA A 318 -12.75 0.29 1.72
N GLY A 319 -12.93 0.03 0.42
CA GLY A 319 -14.23 -0.25 -0.18
C GLY A 319 -14.84 -1.59 0.26
N ALA A 320 -14.04 -2.64 0.38
CA ALA A 320 -14.46 -3.96 0.85
C ALA A 320 -14.80 -3.97 2.34
N ALA A 321 -13.97 -3.31 3.16
CA ALA A 321 -14.28 -3.05 4.55
C ALA A 321 -15.58 -2.23 4.64
N TRP A 322 -15.70 -1.13 3.91
CA TRP A 322 -16.90 -0.29 3.90
C TRP A 322 -18.19 -1.07 3.60
N PHE A 323 -18.20 -1.95 2.59
CA PHE A 323 -19.35 -2.79 2.30
C PHE A 323 -19.68 -3.70 3.49
N GLY A 324 -18.67 -4.42 3.98
CA GLY A 324 -18.78 -5.28 5.17
C GLY A 324 -19.38 -4.56 6.38
N LEU A 325 -19.10 -3.27 6.52
CA LEU A 325 -19.46 -2.47 7.68
C LEU A 325 -20.80 -1.75 7.58
N SER A 326 -21.28 -1.52 6.35
CA SER A 326 -22.54 -0.80 6.09
C SER A 326 -23.78 -1.68 6.22
N THR A 327 -23.63 -3.00 6.10
CA THR A 327 -24.73 -3.97 6.06
C THR A 327 -25.04 -4.61 7.41
N ILE A 328 -24.18 -4.42 8.42
CA ILE A 328 -24.33 -5.07 9.73
C ILE A 328 -25.21 -4.20 10.65
N PRO A 329 -26.33 -4.72 11.19
CA PRO A 329 -27.18 -3.99 12.12
C PRO A 329 -26.50 -3.80 13.47
N LYS A 330 -26.41 -2.56 13.95
CA LYS A 330 -25.58 -2.16 15.11
C LYS A 330 -26.35 -1.91 16.40
N THR A 331 -27.59 -1.45 16.31
CA THR A 331 -28.36 -1.01 17.47
C THR A 331 -29.22 -2.11 18.05
N ARG A 332 -29.26 -2.20 19.39
CA ARG A 332 -30.22 -3.04 20.09
C ARG A 332 -31.65 -2.76 19.60
N ILE A 333 -32.34 -3.77 19.10
CA ILE A 333 -33.79 -3.65 18.91
C ILE A 333 -34.36 -3.66 20.32
N GLU A 334 -34.75 -2.49 20.82
CA GLU A 334 -35.66 -2.44 21.97
C GLU A 334 -36.90 -3.23 21.55
N TYR A 335 -37.04 -4.44 22.07
CA TYR A 335 -38.37 -5.01 22.18
C TYR A 335 -39.13 -4.03 23.06
N GLU A 336 -40.02 -3.24 22.45
CA GLU A 336 -41.12 -2.59 23.16
C GLU A 336 -41.90 -3.72 23.84
N GLY A 337 -41.51 -3.99 25.09
CA GLY A 337 -42.28 -4.76 26.02
C GLY A 337 -43.39 -3.88 26.57
N GLU A 338 -44.61 -4.38 26.39
CA GLU A 338 -45.82 -4.11 27.18
C GLU A 338 -46.67 -2.88 26.81
N GLU A 339 -47.77 -3.15 26.12
CA GLU A 339 -49.08 -2.89 26.75
C GLU A 339 -49.76 -4.24 27.02
N GLU A 340 -49.56 -4.76 28.23
CA GLU A 340 -50.68 -5.39 28.93
C GLU A 340 -51.78 -4.32 29.04
N ASP A 341 -52.88 -4.49 28.32
CA ASP A 341 -54.13 -3.86 28.71
C ASP A 341 -55.33 -4.78 28.43
N SER A 342 -55.99 -5.13 29.54
CA SER A 342 -57.28 -5.79 29.77
C SER A 342 -57.40 -7.33 29.76
#